data_AF-A0A359KQD6-F1
#
_entry.id   AF-A0A359KQD6-F1
#
_cell.length_a   1.000
_cell.length_b   1.000
_cell.length_c   1.000
_cell.angle_alpha   90.00
_cell.angle_beta   90.00
_cell.angle_gamma   90.00
#
_symmetry.space_group_name_H-M   'P 1'
#
loop_
_entity.id
_entity.type
_entity.pdbx_description
1 polymer ?
#
loop_
_entity_poly.entity_id
_entity_poly.type
_entity_poly.pdbx_seq_one_letter_code
_entity_poly.pdbx_strand_id
1 'polypeptide(L)'
;MPAGHAPSLTPEEARALHRQSLVIDTQQPPITSGIVFTPGMRETLGALAAQGRTIAEVGPALEAALVRDIQTTEQGRDMYLDMWRRSGVTVACGTYAGPDRLATAFERSTRRIANAQAIVDALRDDMLIVRRAADIELAH
;
A
#
# COMPACT_ATOMS: atom_id res chain seq x y z
N MET A 1 23.53 -11.75 -27.63
CA MET A 1 22.48 -10.86 -27.09
C MET A 1 21.77 -10.25 -28.28
N PRO A 2 20.48 -10.51 -28.53
CA PRO A 2 19.79 -9.84 -29.61
C PRO A 2 19.72 -8.34 -29.28
N ALA A 3 19.93 -7.50 -30.30
CA ALA A 3 19.81 -6.05 -30.16
C ALA A 3 18.37 -5.72 -29.74
N GLY A 4 18.20 -5.11 -28.56
CA GLY A 4 16.88 -4.74 -28.06
C GLY A 4 16.18 -3.78 -29.02
N HIS A 5 14.88 -3.99 -29.27
CA HIS A 5 14.07 -3.08 -30.07
C HIS A 5 14.06 -1.68 -29.45
N ALA A 6 14.13 -0.65 -30.30
CA ALA A 6 13.90 0.73 -29.88
C ALA A 6 12.46 0.88 -29.35
N PRO A 7 12.23 1.66 -28.28
CA PRO A 7 10.89 1.93 -27.78
C PRO A 7 10.02 2.58 -28.85
N SER A 8 8.75 2.16 -28.95
CA SER A 8 7.78 2.72 -29.90
C SER A 8 7.16 4.04 -29.44
N LEU A 9 7.34 4.43 -28.17
CA LEU A 9 6.82 5.66 -27.56
C LEU A 9 7.95 6.43 -26.89
N THR A 10 7.89 7.75 -26.97
CA THR A 10 8.66 8.64 -26.11
C THR A 10 8.17 8.53 -24.65
N PRO A 11 8.99 8.95 -23.67
CA PRO A 11 8.55 8.98 -22.26
C PRO A 11 7.30 9.82 -22.00
N GLU A 12 7.07 10.87 -22.80
CA GLU A 12 5.89 11.73 -22.67
C GLU A 12 4.63 11.05 -23.21
N GLU A 13 4.73 10.42 -24.38
CA GLU A 13 3.65 9.62 -24.96
C GLU A 13 3.29 8.44 -24.07
N ALA A 14 4.28 7.74 -23.51
CA ALA A 14 4.05 6.65 -22.58
C ALA A 14 3.29 7.11 -21.32
N ARG A 15 3.65 8.27 -20.75
CA ARG A 15 2.93 8.84 -19.60
C ARG A 15 1.51 9.30 -19.97
N ALA A 16 1.33 9.85 -21.16
CA ALA A 16 0.00 10.24 -21.64
C ALA A 16 -0.91 9.03 -21.80
N LEU A 17 -0.42 7.97 -22.44
CA LEU A 17 -1.14 6.70 -22.57
C LEU A 17 -1.48 6.11 -21.19
N HIS A 18 -0.52 6.08 -20.26
CA HIS A 18 -0.73 5.53 -18.93
C HIS A 18 -1.83 6.26 -18.17
N ARG A 19 -1.86 7.60 -18.21
CA ARG A 19 -2.92 8.40 -17.55
C ARG A 19 -4.32 8.20 -18.15
N GLN A 20 -4.40 7.74 -19.39
CA GLN A 20 -5.67 7.46 -20.08
C GLN A 20 -6.09 5.99 -19.96
N SER A 21 -5.27 5.16 -19.31
CA SER A 21 -5.48 3.73 -19.23
C SER A 21 -5.98 3.33 -17.85
N LEU A 22 -6.84 2.32 -17.81
CA LEU A 22 -7.11 1.56 -16.58
C LEU A 22 -5.88 0.69 -16.27
N VAL A 23 -5.26 0.92 -15.11
CA VAL A 23 -4.05 0.21 -14.70
C VAL A 23 -4.36 -0.64 -13.47
N ILE A 24 -4.25 -1.97 -13.63
CA ILE A 24 -4.50 -2.94 -12.56
C ILE A 24 -3.19 -3.64 -12.20
N ASP A 25 -2.78 -3.53 -10.93
CA ASP A 25 -1.68 -4.30 -10.36
C ASP A 25 -2.21 -5.47 -9.53
N THR A 26 -2.04 -6.68 -10.02
CA THR A 26 -2.53 -7.90 -9.34
C THR A 26 -1.60 -8.39 -8.24
N GLN A 27 -0.41 -7.78 -8.06
CA GLN A 27 0.61 -8.17 -7.08
C GLN A 27 1.36 -6.97 -6.48
N GLN A 28 0.62 -5.97 -6.00
CA GLN A 28 1.25 -4.79 -5.39
C GLN A 28 2.05 -5.12 -4.10
N PRO A 29 3.03 -4.28 -3.75
CA PRO A 29 3.64 -4.28 -2.43
C PRO A 29 2.59 -4.20 -1.30
N PRO A 30 2.90 -4.72 -0.08
CA PRO A 30 1.94 -4.73 1.01
C PRO A 30 1.39 -3.34 1.36
N ILE A 31 0.08 -3.15 1.22
CA ILE A 31 -0.58 -1.82 1.36
C ILE A 31 -0.45 -1.25 2.77
N THR A 32 -0.28 -2.12 3.77
CA THR A 32 -0.24 -1.78 5.20
C THR A 32 1.18 -1.70 5.77
N SER A 33 2.22 -2.01 4.98
CA SER A 33 3.61 -2.06 5.50
C SER A 33 4.72 -1.75 4.49
N GLY A 34 4.41 -1.71 3.19
CA GLY A 34 5.41 -1.57 2.13
C GLY A 34 5.26 -0.33 1.25
N ILE A 35 4.16 0.42 1.36
CA ILE A 35 3.88 1.56 0.46
C ILE A 35 4.57 2.86 0.90
N VAL A 36 4.59 3.15 2.20
CA VAL A 36 5.24 4.36 2.75
C VAL A 36 5.89 4.06 4.10
N PHE A 37 6.82 4.93 4.49
CA PHE A 37 7.46 4.92 5.80
C PHE A 37 7.27 6.29 6.47
N THR A 38 6.25 6.40 7.31
CA THR A 38 5.82 7.66 7.93
C THR A 38 6.72 8.07 9.10
N PRO A 39 6.64 9.34 9.57
CA PRO A 39 7.30 9.77 10.80
C PRO A 39 6.95 8.91 12.02
N GLY A 40 5.66 8.56 12.23
CA GLY A 40 5.24 7.72 13.35
C GLY A 40 5.79 6.29 13.27
N MET A 41 5.96 5.74 12.06
CA MET A 41 6.68 4.47 11.88
C MET A 41 8.15 4.59 12.25
N ARG A 42 8.82 5.70 11.90
CA ARG A 42 10.22 5.96 12.27
C ARG A 42 10.40 6.04 13.78
N GLU A 43 9.53 6.77 14.46
CA GLU A 43 9.53 6.88 15.93
C GLU A 43 9.28 5.52 16.58
N THR A 44 8.28 4.78 16.10
CA THR A 44 7.96 3.42 16.57
C THR A 44 9.15 2.48 16.41
N LEU A 45 9.81 2.50 15.25
CA LEU A 45 11.00 1.69 14.97
C LEU A 45 12.14 2.04 15.94
N GLY A 46 12.42 3.32 16.13
CA GLY A 46 13.47 3.78 17.04
C GLY A 46 13.26 3.34 18.48
N ALA A 47 12.03 3.49 18.98
CA ALA A 47 11.65 3.07 20.34
C ALA A 47 11.80 1.55 20.54
N LEU A 48 11.40 0.74 19.56
CA LEU A 48 11.50 -0.72 19.65
C LEU A 48 12.94 -1.21 19.45
N ALA A 49 13.72 -0.55 18.59
CA ALA A 49 15.14 -0.86 18.41
C ALA A 49 15.94 -0.60 19.69
N ALA A 50 15.64 0.49 20.41
CA ALA A 50 16.26 0.78 21.71
C ALA A 50 15.96 -0.29 22.78
N GLN A 51 14.88 -1.07 22.61
CA GLN A 51 14.50 -2.20 23.47
C GLN A 51 15.11 -3.54 23.00
N GLY A 52 15.93 -3.55 21.94
CA GLY A 52 16.54 -4.76 21.39
C GLY A 52 15.57 -5.67 20.63
N ARG A 53 14.42 -5.15 20.17
CA ARG A 53 13.40 -5.94 19.46
C ARG A 53 13.87 -6.33 18.06
N THR A 54 13.47 -7.52 17.63
CA THR A 54 13.77 -8.03 16.29
C THR A 54 12.82 -7.47 15.23
N ILE A 55 13.23 -7.49 13.96
CA ILE A 55 12.40 -7.04 12.83
C ILE A 55 11.05 -7.77 12.79
N ALA A 56 11.03 -9.07 13.12
CA ALA A 56 9.81 -9.87 13.15
C ALA A 56 8.79 -9.36 14.19
N GLU A 57 9.27 -8.87 15.34
CA GLU A 57 8.45 -8.29 16.40
C GLU A 57 8.01 -6.86 16.09
N VAL A 58 8.80 -6.13 15.31
CA VAL A 58 8.53 -4.73 14.96
C VAL A 58 7.49 -4.60 13.84
N GLY A 59 7.46 -5.52 12.87
CA GLY A 59 6.57 -5.44 11.71
C GLY A 59 5.10 -5.11 12.04
N PRO A 60 4.42 -5.84 12.94
CA PRO A 60 3.05 -5.53 13.30
C PRO A 60 2.85 -4.17 13.99
N ALA A 61 3.86 -3.69 14.73
CA ALA A 61 3.81 -2.38 15.36
C ALA A 61 3.92 -1.25 14.34
N LEU A 62 4.72 -1.45 13.28
CA LEU A 62 4.81 -0.50 12.16
C LEU A 62 3.54 -0.48 11.31
N GLU A 63 2.93 -1.64 11.04
CA GLU A 63 1.61 -1.72 10.38
C GLU A 63 0.58 -0.89 11.16
N ALA A 64 0.53 -1.04 12.48
CA ALA A 64 -0.37 -0.27 13.33
C ALA A 64 -0.02 1.23 13.38
N ALA A 65 1.27 1.59 13.33
CA ALA A 65 1.70 2.99 13.27
C ALA A 65 1.25 3.67 11.98
N LEU A 66 1.39 3.01 10.84
CA LEU A 66 0.90 3.53 9.56
C LEU A 66 -0.59 3.82 9.60
N VAL A 67 -1.40 2.86 10.08
CA VAL A 67 -2.87 3.05 10.18
C VAL A 67 -3.20 4.25 11.06
N ARG A 68 -2.56 4.37 12.23
CA ARG A 68 -2.76 5.53 13.13
C ARG A 68 -2.39 6.84 12.46
N ASP A 69 -1.25 6.90 11.77
CA ASP A 69 -0.78 8.12 11.12
C ASP A 69 -1.76 8.58 10.04
N ILE A 70 -2.28 7.66 9.22
CA ILE A 70 -3.30 7.95 8.20
C ILE A 70 -4.61 8.43 8.84
N GLN A 71 -5.03 7.81 9.95
CA GLN A 71 -6.27 8.19 10.63
C GLN A 71 -6.18 9.56 11.31
N THR A 72 -5.02 9.90 11.86
CA THR A 72 -4.90 11.01 12.81
C THR A 72 -4.15 12.23 12.26
N THR A 73 -3.40 12.08 11.17
CA THR A 73 -2.56 13.16 10.64
C THR A 73 -2.84 13.41 9.16
N GLU A 74 -2.81 14.68 8.75
CA GLU A 74 -2.90 15.09 7.35
C GLU A 74 -1.67 14.59 6.57
N GLN A 75 -0.48 14.76 7.13
CA GLN A 75 0.77 14.28 6.53
C GLN A 75 0.75 12.77 6.23
N GLY A 76 0.22 11.94 7.13
CA GLY A 76 0.10 10.50 6.90
C GLY A 76 -0.82 10.17 5.71
N ARG A 77 -1.95 10.86 5.60
CA ARG A 77 -2.87 10.74 4.45
C ARG A 77 -2.20 11.17 3.16
N ASP A 78 -1.58 12.35 3.16
CA ASP A 78 -0.92 12.91 1.98
C ASP A 78 0.22 12.03 1.47
N MET A 79 1.04 11.49 2.37
CA MET A 79 2.11 10.56 2.00
C MET A 79 1.55 9.31 1.31
N TYR A 80 0.46 8.76 1.82
CA TYR A 80 -0.17 7.57 1.26
C TYR A 80 -0.77 7.86 -0.12
N LEU A 81 -1.54 8.95 -0.24
CA LEU A 81 -2.17 9.36 -1.49
C LEU A 81 -1.15 9.82 -2.55
N ASP A 82 -0.06 10.49 -2.16
CA ASP A 82 1.04 10.86 -3.07
C ASP A 82 1.66 9.61 -3.71
N MET A 83 1.90 8.56 -2.91
CA MET A 83 2.42 7.30 -3.43
C MET A 83 1.48 6.68 -4.48
N TRP A 84 0.18 6.66 -4.21
CA TRP A 84 -0.84 6.20 -5.17
C TRP A 84 -0.88 7.05 -6.44
N ARG A 85 -0.87 8.37 -6.32
CA ARG A 85 -0.87 9.28 -7.49
C ARG A 85 0.38 9.10 -8.34
N ARG A 86 1.53 8.86 -7.72
CA ARG A 86 2.81 8.67 -8.42
C ARG A 86 2.94 7.29 -9.06
N SER A 87 2.27 6.27 -8.53
CA SER A 87 2.29 4.93 -9.13
C SER A 87 1.52 4.88 -10.45
N GLY A 88 0.48 5.71 -10.59
CA GLY A 88 -0.43 5.70 -11.74
C GLY A 88 -1.33 4.46 -11.79
N VAL A 89 -1.32 3.65 -10.73
CA VAL A 89 -2.17 2.46 -10.62
C VAL A 89 -3.58 2.87 -10.21
N THR A 90 -4.58 2.41 -10.96
CA THR A 90 -6.00 2.64 -10.67
C THR A 90 -6.50 1.70 -9.58
N VAL A 91 -6.19 0.40 -9.72
CA VAL A 91 -6.63 -0.64 -8.79
C VAL A 91 -5.48 -1.58 -8.51
N ALA A 92 -5.34 -1.98 -7.25
CA ALA A 92 -4.37 -2.99 -6.89
C ALA A 92 -4.90 -4.04 -5.91
N CYS A 93 -4.40 -5.26 -6.07
CA CYS A 93 -4.79 -6.40 -5.23
C CYS A 93 -3.85 -6.53 -4.03
N GLY A 94 -4.35 -6.22 -2.83
CA GLY A 94 -3.61 -6.42 -1.59
C GLY A 94 -3.58 -7.89 -1.17
N THR A 95 -2.38 -8.45 -0.97
CA THR A 95 -2.21 -9.79 -0.38
C THR A 95 -2.07 -9.68 1.14
N TYR A 96 -3.03 -10.25 1.88
CA TYR A 96 -3.08 -10.17 3.35
C TYR A 96 -2.66 -11.45 4.06
N ALA A 97 -2.64 -12.57 3.34
CA ALA A 97 -2.09 -13.83 3.82
C ALA A 97 -0.59 -13.89 3.51
N GLY A 98 0.21 -14.41 4.43
CA GLY A 98 1.65 -14.58 4.21
C GLY A 98 2.24 -15.68 5.10
N PRO A 99 3.54 -15.96 4.97
CA PRO A 99 4.20 -16.96 5.80
C PRO A 99 4.09 -16.61 7.28
N ASP A 100 3.49 -17.50 8.05
CA ASP A 100 3.38 -17.40 9.51
C ASP A 100 3.25 -18.79 10.15
N ARG A 101 3.40 -18.86 11.46
CA ARG A 101 3.08 -20.06 12.23
C ARG A 101 1.56 -20.28 12.18
N LEU A 102 1.14 -21.53 12.04
CA LEU A 102 -0.29 -21.89 11.99
C LEU A 102 -1.09 -21.28 13.16
N ALA A 103 -0.49 -21.24 14.36
CA ALA A 103 -1.10 -20.67 15.56
C ALA A 103 -1.43 -19.17 15.47
N THR A 104 -0.72 -18.41 14.64
CA THR A 104 -0.83 -16.94 14.53
C THR A 104 -1.29 -16.47 13.14
N ALA A 105 -1.29 -17.36 12.15
CA ALA A 105 -1.59 -17.05 10.76
C ALA A 105 -2.98 -16.43 10.55
N PHE A 106 -4.02 -16.99 11.20
CA PHE A 106 -5.38 -16.49 11.10
C PHE A 106 -5.49 -15.08 11.66
N GLU A 107 -5.05 -14.87 12.91
CA GLU A 107 -5.13 -13.57 13.58
C GLU A 107 -4.35 -12.50 12.81
N ARG A 108 -3.15 -12.84 12.30
CA ARG A 108 -2.36 -11.88 11.53
C ARG A 108 -3.02 -11.49 10.21
N SER A 109 -3.60 -12.45 9.49
CA SER A 109 -4.28 -12.18 8.22
C SER A 109 -5.52 -11.30 8.46
N THR A 110 -6.33 -11.62 9.46
CA THR A 110 -7.52 -10.84 9.83
C THR A 110 -7.15 -9.42 10.24
N ARG A 111 -6.11 -9.26 11.05
CA ARG A 111 -5.61 -7.93 11.45
C ARG A 111 -5.13 -7.10 10.25
N ARG A 112 -4.46 -7.71 9.27
CA ARG A 112 -4.03 -7.02 8.04
C ARG A 112 -5.21 -6.57 7.18
N ILE A 113 -6.24 -7.41 7.06
CA ILE A 113 -7.49 -7.05 6.38
C ILE A 113 -8.16 -5.88 7.11
N ALA A 114 -8.24 -5.93 8.44
CA ALA A 114 -8.81 -4.85 9.24
C ALA A 114 -8.02 -3.54 9.12
N ASN A 115 -6.68 -3.61 9.12
CA ASN A 115 -5.83 -2.45 8.90
C ASN A 115 -6.05 -1.85 7.51
N ALA A 116 -6.15 -2.67 6.46
CA ALA A 116 -6.43 -2.19 5.11
C ALA A 116 -7.80 -1.48 5.01
N GLN A 117 -8.83 -2.04 5.64
CA GLN A 117 -10.14 -1.40 5.73
C GLN A 117 -10.06 -0.06 6.47
N ALA A 118 -9.35 -0.02 7.61
CA ALA A 118 -9.19 1.18 8.41
C ALA A 118 -8.46 2.31 7.66
N ILE A 119 -7.51 1.98 6.78
CA ILE A 119 -6.84 2.95 5.90
C ILE A 119 -7.83 3.51 4.87
N VAL A 120 -8.58 2.65 4.18
CA VAL A 120 -9.53 3.09 3.16
C VAL A 120 -10.68 3.89 3.78
N ASP A 121 -11.18 3.51 4.95
CA ASP A 121 -12.22 4.26 5.67
C ASP A 121 -11.75 5.68 6.04
N ALA A 122 -10.46 5.84 6.38
CA ALA A 122 -9.85 7.13 6.67
C ALA A 122 -9.60 7.98 5.42
N LEU A 123 -9.60 7.36 4.24
CA LEU A 123 -9.35 7.97 2.93
C LEU A 123 -10.57 7.85 2.00
N ARG A 124 -11.78 7.66 2.55
CA ARG A 124 -12.98 7.30 1.80
C ARG A 124 -13.40 8.28 0.70
N ASP A 125 -12.91 9.50 0.78
CA ASP A 125 -13.18 10.55 -0.22
C ASP A 125 -12.25 10.39 -1.45
N ASP A 126 -11.13 9.66 -1.32
CA ASP A 126 -10.13 9.42 -2.35
C ASP A 126 -9.98 7.93 -2.74
N MET A 127 -10.42 6.99 -1.88
CA MET A 127 -10.19 5.55 -2.04
C MET A 127 -11.43 4.72 -1.71
N LEU A 128 -11.53 3.55 -2.33
CA LEU A 128 -12.60 2.59 -2.07
C LEU A 128 -12.09 1.14 -2.10
N ILE A 129 -12.79 0.25 -1.40
CA ILE A 129 -12.53 -1.20 -1.46
C ILE A 129 -13.27 -1.79 -2.67
N VAL A 130 -12.51 -2.26 -3.65
CA VAL A 130 -13.04 -2.93 -4.85
C VAL A 130 -13.51 -4.34 -4.49
N ARG A 131 -14.76 -4.68 -4.82
CA ARG A 131 -15.34 -6.03 -4.65
C ARG A 131 -15.89 -6.62 -5.96
N ARG A 132 -16.15 -5.77 -6.95
CA ARG A 132 -16.68 -6.14 -8.27
C ARG A 132 -16.15 -5.20 -9.34
N ALA A 133 -16.28 -5.59 -10.60
CA ALA A 133 -15.84 -4.79 -11.75
C ALA A 133 -16.44 -3.37 -11.76
N ALA A 134 -17.70 -3.20 -11.35
CA ALA A 134 -18.32 -1.87 -11.27
C ALA A 134 -17.60 -0.91 -10.31
N ASP A 135 -16.91 -1.42 -9.29
CA ASP A 135 -16.15 -0.58 -8.37
C ASP A 135 -14.81 -0.15 -8.99
N ILE A 136 -14.27 -0.92 -9.95
CA ILE A 136 -13.08 -0.56 -10.74
C ILE A 136 -13.41 0.60 -11.67
N GLU A 137 -14.55 0.53 -12.36
CA GLU A 137 -15.02 1.60 -13.24
C GLU A 137 -15.30 2.90 -12.46
N LEU A 138 -15.73 2.80 -11.20
CA LEU A 138 -15.93 3.96 -10.33
C LEU A 138 -14.61 4.61 -9.89
N ALA A 139 -13.54 3.82 -9.77
CA ALA A 139 -12.23 4.30 -9.32
C ALA A 139 -11.36 4.89 -10.45
N HIS A 140 -11.73 4.66 -11.72
CA HIS A 140 -11.02 5.16 -12.89
C HIS A 140 -11.50 6.56 -13.30
#